data_AF-A0A956TS94-F1
#
_entry.id   AF-A0A956TS94-F1
#
_cell.length_a   1.000
_cell.length_b   1.000
_cell.length_c   1.000
_cell.angle_alpha   90.00
_cell.angle_beta   90.00
_cell.angle_gamma   90.00
#
_symmetry.space_group_name_H-M   'P 1'
#
loop_
_entity.id
_entity.type
_entity.pdbx_description
1 polymer ?
#
loop_
_entity_poly.entity_id
_entity_poly.type
_entity_poly.pdbx_seq_one_letter_code
_entity_poly.pdbx_strand_id
1 'polypeptide(L)'
;MSFSRRYLLLVSFVLTGQGASASMPDAVWNSYMKEGSNLESEGRYKDAIQLLQSSVEEARKGGFKEGLSSALFRLGCAEITIKDYKMAQIHLDESLRLAEALYGPESYQAGACLEHS
;
A
#
# COMPACT_ATOMS: atom_id res chain seq x y z
N MET A 1 -14.99 -17.17 -31.24
CA MET A 1 -14.38 -17.46 -29.92
C MET A 1 -13.09 -16.67 -29.81
N SER A 2 -13.10 -15.53 -29.11
CA SER A 2 -11.92 -14.65 -28.99
C SER A 2 -11.49 -14.62 -27.53
N PHE A 3 -10.42 -15.35 -27.22
CA PHE A 3 -9.77 -15.34 -25.92
C PHE A 3 -9.28 -13.92 -25.63
N SER A 4 -9.91 -13.29 -24.65
CA SER A 4 -9.80 -11.87 -24.39
C SER A 4 -8.41 -11.49 -23.87
N ARG A 5 -7.92 -10.35 -24.37
CA ARG A 5 -6.65 -9.62 -24.13
C ARG A 5 -6.14 -9.49 -22.68
N ARG A 6 -6.85 -10.03 -21.69
CA ARG A 6 -6.50 -9.99 -20.26
C ARG A 6 -5.34 -10.92 -19.88
N TYR A 7 -5.17 -12.04 -20.59
CA TYR A 7 -4.13 -13.03 -20.23
C TYR A 7 -2.74 -12.68 -20.78
N LEU A 8 -2.67 -11.83 -21.79
CA LEU A 8 -1.43 -11.50 -22.51
C LEU A 8 -0.59 -10.40 -21.85
N LEU A 9 -1.11 -9.71 -20.84
CA LEU A 9 -0.34 -8.71 -20.07
C LEU A 9 0.30 -9.29 -18.80
N LEU A 10 -0.10 -10.48 -18.36
CA LEU A 10 0.40 -11.07 -17.12
C LEU A 10 1.69 -11.91 -17.29
N VAL A 11 2.10 -12.24 -18.52
CA VAL A 11 3.22 -13.19 -18.76
C VAL A 11 4.50 -12.50 -19.25
N SER A 12 4.48 -11.20 -19.55
CA SER A 12 5.64 -10.52 -20.15
C SER A 12 6.64 -9.92 -19.15
N PHE A 13 6.30 -9.83 -17.86
CA PHE A 13 7.13 -9.15 -16.85
C PHE A 13 7.81 -10.14 -15.90
N VAL A 14 8.37 -11.24 -16.45
CA VAL A 14 9.15 -12.22 -15.68
C VAL A 14 10.64 -12.19 -16.03
N LEU A 15 11.09 -11.39 -17.00
CA LEU A 15 12.52 -11.27 -17.30
C LEU A 15 12.96 -9.82 -17.45
N THR A 16 13.51 -9.27 -16.37
CA THR A 16 14.85 -8.66 -16.38
C THR A 16 15.20 -8.29 -14.95
N GLY A 17 16.04 -9.12 -14.32
CA GLY A 17 16.77 -8.71 -13.16
C GLY A 17 17.84 -7.69 -13.55
N GLN A 18 17.83 -6.52 -12.92
CA GLN A 18 19.05 -5.77 -12.61
C GLN A 18 18.78 -4.76 -11.51
N GLY A 19 19.73 -4.71 -10.58
CA GLY A 19 19.67 -3.90 -9.38
C GLY A 19 19.99 -2.43 -9.63
N ALA A 20 19.53 -1.64 -8.67
CA ALA A 20 20.11 -0.38 -8.20
C ALA A 20 20.45 0.68 -9.26
N SER A 21 19.60 1.70 -9.38
CA SER A 21 19.67 2.90 -8.52
C SER A 21 18.92 4.06 -9.18
N ALA A 22 18.21 4.80 -8.34
CA ALA A 22 17.93 6.22 -8.50
C ALA A 22 17.53 6.71 -9.90
N SER A 23 16.25 6.57 -10.25
CA SER A 23 15.33 7.66 -10.66
C SER A 23 14.21 7.16 -11.59
N MET A 24 12.98 7.12 -11.04
CA MET A 24 11.67 7.15 -11.75
C MET A 24 11.27 5.89 -12.57
N PRO A 25 9.95 5.56 -12.68
CA PRO A 25 8.83 6.45 -12.96
C PRO A 25 7.80 6.51 -11.82
N ASP A 26 6.96 7.54 -11.82
CA ASP A 26 5.93 7.82 -10.81
C ASP A 26 5.29 6.55 -10.22
N ALA A 27 5.56 6.38 -8.92
CA ALA A 27 5.09 5.31 -8.08
C ALA A 27 3.62 4.95 -8.35
N VAL A 28 3.37 3.88 -9.12
CA VAL A 28 2.02 3.36 -9.36
C VAL A 28 1.28 3.14 -8.03
N TRP A 29 2.02 2.71 -7.01
CA TRP A 29 1.54 2.62 -5.63
C TRP A 29 1.04 3.96 -5.06
N ASN A 30 1.72 5.08 -5.35
CA ASN A 30 1.32 6.42 -4.92
C ASN A 30 0.07 6.92 -5.64
N SER A 31 -0.09 6.57 -6.93
CA SER A 31 -1.33 6.84 -7.66
C SER A 31 -2.51 6.12 -7.02
N TYR A 32 -2.36 4.83 -6.72
CA TYR A 32 -3.37 4.03 -6.02
C TYR A 32 -3.66 4.54 -4.63
N MET A 33 -2.66 5.04 -3.91
CA MET A 33 -2.91 5.72 -2.64
C MET A 33 -3.78 6.96 -2.85
N LYS A 34 -3.38 7.87 -3.75
CA LYS A 34 -4.11 9.12 -3.97
C LYS A 34 -5.56 8.87 -4.37
N GLU A 35 -5.80 7.95 -5.28
CA GLU A 35 -7.14 7.57 -5.71
C GLU A 35 -7.92 6.86 -4.58
N GLY A 36 -7.27 6.02 -3.78
CA GLY A 36 -7.88 5.42 -2.60
C GLY A 36 -8.35 6.49 -1.60
N SER A 37 -7.60 7.58 -1.44
CA SER A 37 -7.98 8.72 -0.58
C SER A 37 -9.20 9.47 -1.08
N ASN A 38 -9.33 9.60 -2.39
CA ASN A 38 -10.50 10.21 -3.00
C ASN A 38 -11.72 9.31 -2.76
N LEU A 39 -11.58 8.00 -2.94
CA LEU A 39 -12.65 7.03 -2.67
C LEU A 39 -13.08 7.01 -1.20
N GLU A 40 -12.15 7.13 -0.24
CA GLU A 40 -12.48 7.32 1.18
C GLU A 40 -13.31 8.58 1.41
N SER A 41 -12.92 9.69 0.77
CA SER A 41 -13.65 10.97 0.87
C SER A 41 -15.05 10.90 0.25
N GLU A 42 -15.25 10.03 -0.73
CA GLU A 42 -16.54 9.72 -1.35
C GLU A 42 -17.38 8.70 -0.55
N GLY A 43 -16.85 8.17 0.56
CA GLY A 43 -17.51 7.12 1.36
C GLY A 43 -17.45 5.73 0.73
N ARG A 44 -16.68 5.55 -0.34
CA ARG A 44 -16.50 4.28 -1.07
C ARG A 44 -15.36 3.46 -0.46
N TYR A 45 -15.45 3.19 0.83
CA TYR A 45 -14.38 2.56 1.60
C TYR A 45 -13.95 1.18 1.10
N LYS A 46 -14.88 0.36 0.60
CA LYS A 46 -14.55 -0.97 0.04
C LYS A 46 -13.70 -0.88 -1.23
N ASP A 47 -14.01 0.08 -2.09
CA ASP A 47 -13.25 0.31 -3.32
C ASP A 47 -11.86 0.89 -2.98
N ALA A 48 -11.81 1.80 -1.99
CA ALA A 48 -10.54 2.32 -1.47
C ALA A 48 -9.64 1.22 -0.94
N ILE A 49 -10.17 0.28 -0.15
CA ILE A 49 -9.43 -0.87 0.39
C ILE A 49 -8.82 -1.72 -0.72
N GLN A 50 -9.59 -2.06 -1.76
CA GLN A 50 -9.06 -2.86 -2.88
C GLN A 50 -7.91 -2.15 -3.60
N LEU A 51 -8.03 -0.84 -3.79
CA LEU A 51 -7.01 -0.05 -4.45
C LEU A 51 -5.75 0.09 -3.57
N LEU A 52 -5.93 0.28 -2.26
CA LEU A 52 -4.85 0.32 -1.29
C LEU A 52 -4.12 -1.02 -1.16
N GLN A 53 -4.82 -2.15 -1.22
CA GLN A 53 -4.20 -3.48 -1.30
C GLN A 53 -3.32 -3.61 -2.55
N SER A 54 -3.80 -3.12 -3.70
CA SER A 54 -2.99 -3.08 -4.93
C SER A 54 -1.75 -2.20 -4.77
N SER A 55 -1.87 -1.07 -4.07
CA SER A 55 -0.74 -0.19 -3.72
C SER A 55 0.31 -0.92 -2.87
N VAL A 56 -0.13 -1.64 -1.83
CA VAL A 56 0.74 -2.45 -0.95
C VAL A 56 1.49 -3.51 -1.76
N GLU A 57 0.81 -4.24 -2.64
CA GLU A 57 1.43 -5.26 -3.48
C GLU A 57 2.52 -4.67 -4.39
N GLU A 58 2.23 -3.56 -5.07
CA GLU A 58 3.19 -2.90 -5.96
C GLU A 58 4.37 -2.31 -5.20
N ALA A 59 4.13 -1.67 -4.04
CA ALA A 59 5.20 -1.17 -3.18
C ALA A 59 6.10 -2.30 -2.67
N ARG A 60 5.51 -3.46 -2.32
CA ARG A 60 6.25 -4.65 -1.88
C ARG A 60 7.07 -5.26 -3.01
N LYS A 61 6.49 -5.41 -4.21
CA LYS A 61 7.21 -5.91 -5.40
C LYS A 61 8.37 -4.99 -5.78
N GLY A 62 8.17 -3.69 -5.70
CA GLY A 62 9.19 -2.69 -6.00
C GLY A 62 10.25 -2.48 -4.91
N GLY A 63 10.08 -3.09 -3.73
CA GLY A 63 10.98 -2.91 -2.59
C GLY A 63 10.94 -1.50 -1.97
N PHE A 64 9.87 -0.73 -2.23
CA PHE A 64 9.71 0.64 -1.73
C PHE A 64 9.19 0.63 -0.30
N LYS A 65 10.09 0.48 0.68
CA LYS A 65 9.73 0.35 2.10
C LYS A 65 8.91 1.53 2.65
N GLU A 66 9.26 2.77 2.30
CA GLU A 66 8.52 3.96 2.72
C GLU A 66 7.11 4.01 2.13
N GLY A 67 6.99 3.71 0.83
CA GLY A 67 5.69 3.62 0.16
C GLY A 67 4.83 2.47 0.68
N LEU A 68 5.46 1.34 1.01
CA LEU A 68 4.79 0.19 1.61
C LEU A 68 4.25 0.52 3.01
N SER A 69 5.05 1.16 3.86
CA SER A 69 4.60 1.63 5.18
C SER A 69 3.42 2.60 5.04
N SER A 70 3.52 3.58 4.16
CA SER A 70 2.45 4.56 3.92
C SER A 70 1.16 3.90 3.41
N ALA A 71 1.26 2.95 2.48
CA ALA A 71 0.11 2.24 1.92
C ALA A 71 -0.56 1.33 2.96
N LEU A 72 0.23 0.62 3.78
CA LEU A 72 -0.27 -0.20 4.88
C LEU A 72 -0.98 0.64 5.95
N PHE A 73 -0.42 1.79 6.31
CA PHE A 73 -1.05 2.71 7.25
C PHE A 73 -2.44 3.12 6.78
N ARG A 74 -2.54 3.56 5.51
CA ARG A 74 -3.82 4.01 4.95
C ARG A 74 -4.81 2.88 4.77
N LEU A 75 -4.35 1.68 4.40
CA LEU A 75 -5.19 0.49 4.36
C LEU A 75 -5.79 0.18 5.74
N GLY A 76 -4.97 0.25 6.79
CA GLY A 76 -5.43 0.08 8.17
C GLY A 76 -6.47 1.11 8.59
N CYS A 77 -6.28 2.38 8.24
CA CYS A 77 -7.29 3.44 8.48
C CYS A 77 -8.61 3.18 7.75
N ALA A 78 -8.55 2.74 6.49
CA ALA A 78 -9.74 2.40 5.71
C ALA A 78 -10.50 1.22 6.34
N GLU A 79 -9.78 0.22 6.85
CA GLU A 79 -10.33 -0.95 7.53
C GLU A 79 -10.97 -0.60 8.88
N ILE A 80 -10.38 0.32 9.65
CA ILE A 80 -11.02 0.90 10.86
C ILE A 80 -12.37 1.50 10.51
N THR A 81 -12.44 2.23 9.38
CA THR A 81 -13.66 2.93 8.96
C THR A 81 -14.80 1.96 8.63
N ILE A 82 -14.49 0.77 8.10
CA ILE A 82 -15.48 -0.29 7.87
C ILE A 82 -15.65 -1.25 9.07
N LYS A 83 -15.02 -0.93 10.21
CA LYS A 83 -15.02 -1.73 11.45
C LYS A 83 -14.35 -3.10 11.34
N ASP A 84 -13.44 -3.28 10.38
CA ASP A 84 -12.57 -4.45 10.30
C ASP A 84 -11.30 -4.23 11.13
N TYR A 85 -11.49 -4.14 12.45
CA TYR A 85 -10.39 -3.84 13.37
C TYR A 85 -9.30 -4.91 13.39
N LYS A 86 -9.65 -6.15 13.05
CA LYS A 86 -8.70 -7.25 13.05
C LYS A 86 -7.68 -7.10 11.92
N MET A 87 -8.15 -6.82 10.70
CA MET A 87 -7.25 -6.57 9.58
C MET A 87 -6.50 -5.25 9.75
N ALA A 88 -7.19 -4.22 10.26
CA ALA A 88 -6.57 -2.92 10.51
C ALA A 88 -5.36 -3.02 11.42
N GLN A 89 -5.49 -3.75 12.54
CA GLN A 89 -4.40 -3.95 13.47
C GLN A 89 -3.19 -4.63 12.80
N ILE A 90 -3.42 -5.67 11.98
CA ILE A 90 -2.34 -6.37 11.28
C ILE A 90 -1.58 -5.42 10.35
N HIS A 91 -2.29 -4.62 9.56
CA HIS A 91 -1.67 -3.70 8.61
C HIS A 91 -0.99 -2.52 9.30
N LEU A 92 -1.57 -1.97 10.38
CA LEU A 92 -0.96 -0.91 11.18
C LEU A 92 0.30 -1.40 11.90
N ASP A 93 0.29 -2.61 12.46
CA ASP A 93 1.46 -3.21 13.10
C ASP A 93 2.59 -3.50 12.09
N GLU A 94 2.27 -3.88 10.86
CA GLU A 94 3.27 -4.03 9.80
C GLU A 94 3.82 -2.66 9.37
N SER A 95 2.95 -1.66 9.20
CA SER A 95 3.35 -0.30 8.88
C SER A 95 4.29 0.29 9.92
N LEU A 96 3.97 0.10 11.21
CA LEU A 96 4.76 0.55 12.34
C LEU A 96 6.15 -0.09 12.32
N ARG A 97 6.22 -1.42 12.19
CA ARG A 97 7.51 -2.14 12.11
C ARG A 97 8.38 -1.65 10.96
N LEU A 98 7.78 -1.31 9.82
CA LEU A 98 8.50 -0.73 8.69
C LEU A 98 8.97 0.69 8.98
N ALA A 99 8.13 1.53 9.58
CA ALA A 99 8.48 2.90 9.95
C ALA A 99 9.61 2.93 10.99
N GLU A 100 9.56 2.08 12.01
CA GLU A 100 10.63 1.92 13.00
C GLU A 100 11.93 1.47 12.36
N ALA A 101 11.87 0.54 11.39
CA ALA A 101 13.04 0.08 10.65
C ALA A 101 13.65 1.15 9.73
N LEU A 102 12.87 2.15 9.31
CA LEU A 102 13.31 3.23 8.42
C LEU A 102 13.81 4.46 9.18
N TYR A 103 13.11 4.86 10.24
CA TYR A 103 13.30 6.15 10.91
C TYR A 103 13.70 6.01 12.39
N GLY A 104 13.69 4.79 12.94
CA GLY A 104 13.91 4.52 14.35
C GLY A 104 12.61 4.60 15.18
N PRO A 105 12.64 4.12 16.44
CA PRO A 105 11.47 3.99 17.30
C PRO A 105 10.86 5.33 17.77
N GLU A 106 11.53 6.46 17.54
CA GLU A 106 11.10 7.80 17.95
C GLU A 106 10.39 8.59 16.84
N SER A 107 10.17 7.97 15.67
CA SER A 107 9.53 8.64 14.54
C SER A 107 8.05 8.96 14.82
N TYR A 108 7.62 10.20 14.52
CA TYR A 108 6.24 10.68 14.64
C TYR A 108 5.20 9.76 13.96
N GLN A 109 5.60 9.04 12.90
CA GLN A 109 4.75 8.06 12.22
C GLN A 109 4.42 6.83 13.08
N ALA A 110 5.29 6.46 14.02
CA ALA A 110 5.05 5.41 14.99
C ALA A 110 4.00 5.83 16.04
N GLY A 111 4.00 7.12 16.42
CA GLY A 111 3.07 7.67 17.40
C GLY A 111 1.61 7.66 16.94
N ALA A 112 1.34 7.96 15.66
CA ALA A 112 -0.02 8.00 15.12
C ALA A 112 -0.74 6.64 15.14
N CYS A 113 0.01 5.52 15.14
CA CYS A 113 -0.57 4.18 15.26
C CYS A 113 -1.01 3.83 16.68
N LEU A 114 -0.43 4.48 17.72
CA LEU A 114 -0.66 4.15 19.12
C LEU A 114 -1.85 4.90 19.76
N GLU A 115 -2.35 5.97 19.13
CA GLU A 115 -3.41 6.79 19.73
C GLU A 115 -4.81 6.12 19.68
N HIS A 116 -4.97 5.00 18.97
CA HIS A 116 -6.27 4.38 18.71
C HIS A 116 -6.48 2.97 19.29
N SER A 117 -5.65 2.52 20.23
CA SER A 117 -5.81 1.23 20.94
C SER A 117 -6.78 1.28 22.12
#